data_AF-A0A357HGF7-F1
#
_entry.id   AF-A0A357HGF7-F1
#
_cell.length_a   1.000
_cell.length_b   1.000
_cell.length_c   1.000
_cell.angle_alpha   90.00
_cell.angle_beta   90.00
_cell.angle_gamma   90.00
#
_symmetry.space_group_name_H-M   'P 1'
#
loop_
_entity.id
_entity.type
_entity.pdbx_description
1 polymer ?
#
loop_
_entity_poly.entity_id
_entity_poly.type
_entity_poly.pdbx_seq_one_letter_code
_entity_poly.pdbx_strand_id
1 'polypeptide(L)'
;LFVDGVQVGVSPLRRPIPVLAGFHEIGYAPPNITDEYVKARLHQAIKRVYVPIGDTVNVVLHFDHEYTQFRVLRTEHKITQYIGMMMAFSAVYLFWRISG
;
A
#
# COMPACT_ATOMS: atom_id res chain seq x y z
N LEU A 1 -0.27 11.54 1.75
CA LEU A 1 0.24 12.12 0.49
C LEU A 1 1.65 12.61 0.76
N PHE A 2 2.57 12.19 -0.09
CA PHE A 2 3.98 12.51 -0.03
C PHE A 2 4.40 13.19 -1.33
N VAL A 3 5.28 14.17 -1.21
CA VAL A 3 5.99 14.82 -2.32
C VAL A 3 7.48 14.74 -1.99
N ASP A 4 8.27 14.10 -2.85
CA ASP A 4 9.70 13.84 -2.65
C ASP A 4 10.01 13.20 -1.28
N GLY A 5 9.14 12.30 -0.85
CA GLY A 5 9.26 11.61 0.43
C GLY A 5 8.83 12.43 1.66
N VAL A 6 8.49 13.71 1.51
CA VAL A 6 7.98 14.56 2.59
C VAL A 6 6.46 14.45 2.67
N GLN A 7 5.93 14.22 3.88
CA GLN A 7 4.48 14.15 4.08
C GLN A 7 3.87 15.55 3.99
N VAL A 8 2.94 15.72 3.05
CA VAL A 8 2.32 17.02 2.76
C VAL A 8 0.82 17.10 3.11
N GLY A 9 0.19 15.96 3.42
CA GLY A 9 -1.19 15.92 3.89
C GLY A 9 -2.00 14.73 3.38
N VAL A 10 -3.31 14.93 3.25
CA VAL A 10 -4.29 13.92 2.81
C VAL A 10 -4.98 14.44 1.53
N SER A 11 -5.18 13.55 0.56
CA SER A 11 -5.88 13.87 -0.68
C SER A 11 -7.40 13.88 -0.48
N PRO A 12 -8.17 14.73 -1.17
CA PRO A 12 -7.72 15.79 -2.07
C PRO A 12 -7.14 16.99 -1.31
N LEU A 13 -6.09 17.59 -1.88
CA LEU A 13 -5.52 18.82 -1.35
C LEU A 13 -6.42 20.02 -1.67
N ARG A 14 -6.69 20.85 -0.65
CA ARG A 14 -7.51 22.06 -0.81
C ARG A 14 -6.77 23.22 -1.48
N ARG A 15 -5.44 23.22 -1.45
CA ARG A 15 -4.57 24.26 -2.03
C ARG A 15 -3.34 23.58 -2.67
N PRO A 16 -2.76 24.16 -3.73
CA PRO A 16 -1.53 23.65 -4.31
C PRO A 16 -0.38 23.75 -3.29
N ILE A 17 0.56 22.82 -3.40
CA ILE A 17 1.77 22.81 -2.56
C ILE A 17 2.90 23.45 -3.37
N PRO A 18 3.61 24.43 -2.82
CA PRO A 18 4.76 25.01 -3.49
C PRO A 18 5.90 23.98 -3.55
N VAL A 19 6.42 23.76 -4.75
CA VAL A 19 7.60 22.94 -5.01
C VAL A 19 8.56 23.71 -5.90
N LEU A 20 9.83 23.31 -5.91
CA LEU A 20 10.79 23.85 -6.86
C LEU A 20 10.41 23.44 -8.29
N ALA A 21 10.94 24.14 -9.30
CA ALA A 21 10.75 23.66 -10.67
C ALA A 21 11.59 22.41 -10.91
N GLY A 22 11.00 21.38 -11.50
CA GLY A 22 11.69 20.12 -11.75
C GLY A 22 10.80 18.90 -11.65
N PHE A 23 11.44 17.74 -11.55
CA PHE A 23 10.76 16.47 -11.38
C PHE A 23 10.53 16.19 -9.90
N HIS A 24 9.28 15.86 -9.56
CA HIS A 24 8.86 15.52 -8.21
C HIS A 24 8.18 14.17 -8.18
N GLU A 25 8.40 13.41 -7.11
CA GLU A 25 7.75 12.13 -6.87
C GLU A 25 6.55 12.33 -5.94
N ILE A 26 5.37 11.96 -6.42
CA ILE A 26 4.11 12.20 -5.71
C ILE A 26 3.39 10.87 -5.51
N GLY A 27 3.02 10.55 -4.28
CA GLY A 27 2.33 9.30 -3.98
C GLY A 27 1.79 9.18 -2.57
N TYR A 28 1.15 8.05 -2.27
CA TYR A 28 0.74 7.71 -0.90
C TYR A 28 1.79 6.89 -0.15
N ALA A 29 2.80 6.39 -0.86
CA ALA A 29 3.92 5.65 -0.31
C ALA A 29 4.84 6.55 0.52
N PRO A 30 5.08 6.25 1.81
CA PRO A 30 6.27 6.80 2.47
C PRO A 30 7.54 6.29 1.78
N PRO A 31 8.63 7.08 1.73
CA PRO A 31 9.87 6.69 1.06
C PRO A 31 10.62 5.55 1.77
N ASN A 32 10.26 5.27 3.04
CA ASN A 32 11.01 4.38 3.92
C ASN A 32 10.41 2.96 4.05
N ILE A 33 9.83 2.43 2.96
CA ILE A 33 9.20 1.09 2.98
C ILE A 33 10.28 0.01 2.84
N THR A 34 10.46 -0.77 3.90
CA THR A 34 11.42 -1.88 4.00
C THR A 34 10.88 -3.21 3.48
N ASP A 35 9.56 -3.40 3.40
CA ASP A 35 8.93 -4.63 2.90
C ASP A 35 8.94 -4.64 1.36
N GLU A 36 9.62 -5.64 0.79
CA GLU A 36 9.87 -5.76 -0.66
C GLU A 36 8.61 -6.05 -1.47
N TYR A 37 7.67 -6.82 -0.91
CA TYR A 37 6.37 -7.11 -1.54
C TYR A 37 5.48 -5.86 -1.59
N VAL A 38 5.52 -5.07 -0.52
CA VAL A 38 4.83 -3.79 -0.42
C VAL A 38 5.50 -2.78 -1.37
N LYS A 39 6.83 -2.72 -1.42
CA LYS A 39 7.60 -1.82 -2.32
C LYS A 39 7.33 -2.08 -3.80
N ALA A 40 7.32 -3.35 -4.24
CA ALA A 40 7.06 -3.72 -5.63
C ALA A 40 5.68 -3.26 -6.11
N ARG A 41 4.69 -3.23 -5.21
CA ARG A 41 3.33 -2.82 -5.52
C ARG A 41 3.04 -1.34 -5.28
N LEU A 42 3.80 -0.67 -4.42
CA LEU A 42 3.78 0.79 -4.30
C LEU A 42 4.51 1.52 -5.42
N HIS A 43 5.27 0.84 -6.28
CA HIS A 43 5.87 1.47 -7.45
C HIS A 43 4.83 2.12 -8.38
N GLN A 44 3.61 1.56 -8.45
CA GLN A 44 2.50 2.15 -9.19
C GLN A 44 1.82 3.32 -8.44
N ALA A 45 2.06 3.42 -7.13
CA ALA A 45 1.52 4.45 -6.25
C ALA A 45 2.27 5.78 -6.31
N ILE A 46 3.48 5.75 -6.87
CA ILE A 46 4.39 6.89 -6.98
C ILE A 46 4.39 7.31 -8.44
N LYS A 47 3.96 8.55 -8.70
CA LYS A 47 4.05 9.18 -10.01
C LYS A 47 5.14 10.22 -9.99
N ARG A 48 5.99 10.21 -11.02
CA ARG A 48 6.99 11.25 -11.25
C ARG A 48 6.40 12.30 -12.19
N VAL A 49 6.32 13.54 -11.74
CA VAL A 49 5.67 14.65 -12.44
C VAL A 49 6.64 15.81 -12.58
N TYR A 50 6.63 16.47 -13.73
CA TYR A 50 7.43 17.67 -13.97
C TYR A 50 6.60 18.92 -13.69
N VAL A 51 7.09 19.82 -12.83
CA VAL A 51 6.46 21.10 -12.51
C VAL A 51 7.28 22.25 -13.13
N PRO A 52 6.70 23.03 -14.06
CA PRO A 52 7.37 24.19 -14.65
C PRO A 52 7.54 25.34 -13.65
N ILE A 53 8.46 26.27 -13.94
CA ILE A 53 8.65 27.49 -13.15
C ILE A 53 7.37 28.35 -13.21
N GLY A 54 6.80 28.66 -12.05
CA GLY A 54 5.67 29.59 -11.93
C GLY A 54 4.30 28.99 -12.30
N ASP A 55 4.23 27.69 -12.56
CA ASP A 55 2.99 26.99 -12.90
C ASP A 55 2.66 25.89 -11.89
N THR A 56 1.42 25.40 -11.91
CA THR A 56 0.93 24.32 -11.04
C THR A 56 0.44 23.15 -11.86
N VAL A 57 0.77 21.93 -11.44
CA VAL A 57 0.35 20.71 -12.12
C VAL A 57 -0.65 19.95 -11.26
N ASN A 58 -1.81 19.63 -11.84
CA ASN A 58 -2.82 18.83 -11.17
C ASN A 58 -2.59 17.34 -11.46
N VAL A 59 -2.42 16.55 -10.40
CA VAL A 59 -1.99 15.15 -10.51
C VAL A 59 -3.07 14.25 -9.93
N VAL A 60 -3.66 13.44 -10.80
CA VAL A 60 -4.61 12.41 -10.37
C VAL A 60 -3.84 11.16 -9.93
N LEU A 61 -3.93 10.86 -8.64
CA LEU A 61 -3.40 9.63 -8.05
C LEU A 61 -4.52 8.60 -7.98
N HIS A 62 -4.37 7.49 -8.70
CA HIS A 62 -5.29 6.36 -8.63
C HIS A 62 -4.74 5.35 -7.63
N PHE A 63 -5.36 5.28 -6.45
CA PHE A 63 -4.89 4.39 -5.38
C PHE A 63 -6.00 3.50 -4.78
N ASP A 64 -7.27 3.80 -5.05
CA ASP A 64 -8.39 3.14 -4.37
C ASP A 64 -8.60 1.67 -4.77
N HIS A 65 -8.42 1.35 -6.05
CA HIS A 65 -8.73 -0.01 -6.52
C HIS A 65 -7.71 -1.03 -6.01
N GLU A 66 -6.42 -0.69 -6.05
CA GLU A 66 -5.36 -1.59 -5.60
C GLU A 66 -5.30 -1.68 -4.06
N TYR A 67 -5.50 -0.58 -3.34
CA TYR A 67 -5.40 -0.55 -1.86
C TYR A 67 -6.51 -1.33 -1.15
N THR A 68 -7.73 -1.31 -1.68
CA THR A 68 -8.82 -2.14 -1.18
C THR A 68 -8.51 -3.62 -1.35
N GLN A 69 -7.98 -4.01 -2.51
CA GLN A 69 -7.53 -5.38 -2.78
C GLN A 69 -6.39 -5.81 -1.85
N PHE A 70 -5.44 -4.93 -1.51
CA PHE A 70 -4.39 -5.24 -0.52
C PHE A 70 -4.94 -5.50 0.88
N ARG A 71 -5.89 -4.69 1.33
CA ARG A 71 -6.49 -4.85 2.65
C ARG A 71 -7.29 -6.16 2.71
N VAL A 72 -7.98 -6.50 1.63
CA VAL A 72 -8.68 -7.78 1.48
C VAL A 72 -7.67 -8.93 1.49
N LEU A 73 -6.64 -8.91 0.64
CA LEU A 73 -5.62 -9.96 0.57
C LEU A 73 -4.86 -10.19 1.90
N ARG A 74 -4.50 -9.12 2.62
CA ARG A 74 -3.84 -9.23 3.93
C ARG A 74 -4.77 -9.84 4.99
N THR A 75 -6.06 -9.52 4.91
CA THR A 75 -7.07 -10.08 5.80
C THR A 75 -7.36 -11.54 5.44
N GLU A 76 -7.47 -11.86 4.16
CA GLU A 76 -7.63 -13.21 3.63
C GLU A 76 -6.45 -14.12 3.98
N HIS A 77 -5.21 -13.62 3.94
CA HIS A 77 -4.04 -14.41 4.32
C HIS A 77 -4.08 -14.80 5.80
N LYS A 78 -4.42 -13.86 6.69
CA LYS A 78 -4.58 -14.14 8.13
C LYS A 78 -5.72 -15.11 8.41
N ILE A 79 -6.85 -14.95 7.72
CA ILE A 79 -8.01 -15.84 7.85
C ILE A 79 -7.64 -17.26 7.34
N THR A 80 -6.98 -17.36 6.19
CA THR A 80 -6.52 -18.63 5.62
C THR A 80 -5.55 -19.35 6.56
N GLN A 81 -4.60 -18.63 7.17
CA GLN A 81 -3.66 -19.21 8.12
C GLN A 81 -4.37 -19.74 9.38
N TYR A 82 -5.39 -19.02 9.87
CA TYR A 82 -6.21 -19.47 10.99
C TYR A 82 -7.02 -20.73 10.64
N ILE A 83 -7.63 -20.77 9.45
CA ILE A 83 -8.35 -21.95 8.93
C ILE A 83 -7.40 -23.16 8.85
N GLY A 84 -6.20 -22.98 8.30
CA GLY A 84 -5.19 -24.05 8.20
C GLY A 84 -4.76 -24.58 9.57
N MET A 85 -4.59 -23.70 10.55
CA MET A 85 -4.26 -24.10 11.92
C MET A 85 -5.38 -24.93 12.56
N MET A 86 -6.64 -24.52 12.40
CA MET A 86 -7.81 -25.27 12.89
C MET A 86 -7.94 -26.63 12.22
N MET A 87 -7.67 -26.72 10.91
CA MET A 87 -7.64 -28.00 10.18
C MET A 87 -6.55 -28.93 10.73
N ALA A 88 -5.35 -28.42 10.99
CA ALA A 88 -4.25 -29.20 11.55
C ALA A 88 -4.59 -29.74 12.95
N PHE A 89 -5.12 -28.89 13.84
CA PHE A 89 -5.58 -29.33 15.17
C PHE A 89 -6.67 -30.40 15.08
N SER A 90 -7.63 -30.24 14.17
CA SER A 90 -8.69 -31.23 13.96
C SER A 90 -8.12 -32.57 13.48
N ALA A 91 -7.15 -32.55 12.56
CA ALA A 91 -6.49 -33.76 12.09
C ALA A 91 -5.72 -34.48 13.21
N VAL A 92 -4.97 -33.74 14.04
CA VAL A 92 -4.26 -34.30 15.21
C VAL A 92 -5.24 -34.91 16.21
N TYR A 93 -6.35 -34.23 16.50
CA TYR A 93 -7.37 -34.73 17.41
C TYR A 93 -8.03 -36.03 16.90
N LEU A 94 -8.39 -36.07 15.61
CA LEU A 94 -8.95 -37.27 14.99
C LEU A 94 -7.94 -38.42 14.99
N PHE A 95 -6.67 -38.14 14.66
CA PHE A 95 -5.62 -39.14 14.68
C PHE A 95 -5.42 -39.72 16.07
N TRP A 96 -5.42 -38.88 17.11
CA TRP A 96 -5.33 -39.32 18.50
C TRP A 96 -6.53 -40.19 18.91
N ARG A 97 -7.74 -39.83 18.49
CA ARG A 97 -8.97 -40.62 18.76
C ARG A 97 -9.04 -41.97 18.08
N ILE A 98 -8.34 -42.16 16.96
CA ILE A 98 -8.33 -43.42 16.21
C ILE A 98 -7.18 -44.33 16.68
N SER A 99 -6.09 -43.75 17.20
CA SER A 99 -4.90 -44.48 17.65
C SER A 99 -4.88 -44.86 19.13
N GLY A 100 -5.74 -44.26 19.95
CA GLY A 100 -5.99 -44.63 21.35
C GLY A 100 -7.30 -45.38 21.51
#